data_AF-A0A7V2K8D3-F1
#
_entry.id   AF-A0A7V2K8D3-F1
#
_cell.length_a   1.000
_cell.length_b   1.000
_cell.length_c   1.000
_cell.angle_alpha   90.00
_cell.angle_beta   90.00
_cell.angle_gamma   90.00
#
_symmetry.space_group_name_H-M   'P 1'
#
loop_
_entity.id
_entity.type
_entity.pdbx_description
1 polymer ?
#
loop_
_entity_poly.entity_id
_entity_poly.type
_entity_poly.pdbx_seq_one_letter_code
_entity_poly.pdbx_strand_id
1 'polypeptide(L)'
;MEIKITTRLKTYDLVALTAFSTLIEDLGLKERLMKLEREEVWKILVNCDKEEGKTLAEEFTTKVKIFVNPNKHYWKVECKEESKEGGEFKGKGNGEYIVEVLTWWKEDARVDSALKTLRVTWNYGDKIKEVRRGELWRLTIKASNWEEAKKITEGIVVTKSRDKGLIINPHSQSYTILKIEKL
;
A
#
# COMPACT_ATOMS: atom_id res chain seq x y z
N MET A 1 -9.37 -16.12 5.27
CA MET A 1 -8.51 -15.31 6.16
C MET A 1 -7.53 -14.52 5.29
N GLU A 2 -7.34 -13.23 5.54
CA GLU A 2 -6.35 -12.39 4.84
C GLU A 2 -5.10 -12.25 5.71
N ILE A 3 -3.95 -12.65 5.16
CA ILE A 3 -2.63 -12.33 5.70
C ILE A 3 -2.10 -11.13 4.91
N LYS A 4 -1.88 -10.01 5.61
CA LYS A 4 -1.29 -8.80 5.03
C LYS A 4 0.12 -8.61 5.57
N ILE A 5 1.10 -8.57 4.68
CA ILE A 5 2.50 -8.31 4.99
C ILE A 5 2.85 -6.94 4.41
N THR A 6 3.14 -5.98 5.28
CA THR A 6 3.62 -4.64 4.88
C THR A 6 5.11 -4.58 5.11
N THR A 7 5.87 -4.11 4.13
CA THR A 7 7.32 -3.95 4.23
C THR A 7 7.76 -2.54 3.89
N ARG A 8 8.78 -2.07 4.60
CA ARG A 8 9.43 -0.77 4.40
C ARG A 8 10.93 -0.95 4.35
N LEU A 9 11.61 -0.20 3.49
CA LEU A 9 13.06 -0.20 3.44
C LEU A 9 13.67 0.31 4.76
N LYS A 10 14.75 -0.34 5.20
CA LYS A 10 15.60 0.17 6.29
C LYS A 10 16.38 1.42 5.89
N THR A 11 16.61 1.59 4.59
CA THR A 11 17.25 2.75 3.98
C THR A 11 16.22 3.72 3.42
N TYR A 12 16.68 4.82 2.84
CA TYR A 12 15.83 5.75 2.10
C TYR A 12 15.09 5.06 0.94
N ASP A 13 13.83 5.41 0.77
CA ASP A 13 13.05 5.06 -0.42
C ASP A 13 13.16 6.17 -1.45
N LEU A 14 14.06 5.98 -2.41
CA LEU A 14 14.31 6.95 -3.48
C LEU A 14 13.06 7.22 -4.32
N VAL A 15 12.15 6.24 -4.48
CA VAL A 15 10.91 6.43 -5.25
C VAL A 15 10.01 7.43 -4.53
N ALA A 16 9.82 7.24 -3.23
CA ALA A 16 9.01 8.16 -2.42
C ALA A 16 9.64 9.56 -2.34
N LEU A 17 10.97 9.64 -2.20
CA LEU A 17 11.69 10.92 -2.15
C LEU A 17 11.60 11.70 -3.46
N THR A 18 11.84 11.04 -4.61
CA THR A 18 11.72 11.68 -5.92
C THR A 18 10.27 12.09 -6.19
N ALA A 19 9.30 11.23 -5.88
CA ALA A 19 7.88 11.57 -6.02
C ALA A 19 7.51 12.79 -5.16
N PHE A 20 7.97 12.83 -3.90
CA PHE A 20 7.75 13.97 -3.02
C PHE A 20 8.35 15.26 -3.61
N SER A 21 9.60 15.21 -4.08
CA SER A 21 10.29 16.35 -4.69
C SER A 21 9.54 16.88 -5.91
N THR A 22 9.10 16.01 -6.83
CA THR A 22 8.33 16.42 -8.01
C THR A 22 6.97 17.01 -7.61
N LEU A 23 6.29 16.43 -6.62
CA LEU A 23 5.01 16.97 -6.16
C LEU A 23 5.13 18.37 -5.56
N ILE A 24 6.18 18.65 -4.79
CA ILE A 24 6.35 19.96 -4.14
C ILE A 24 6.90 21.02 -5.11
N GLU A 25 7.91 20.67 -5.92
CA GLU A 25 8.62 21.63 -6.77
C GLU A 25 7.90 21.84 -8.12
N ASP A 26 7.49 20.75 -8.77
CA ASP A 26 6.96 20.82 -10.15
C ASP A 26 5.42 20.95 -10.16
N LEU A 27 4.73 20.34 -9.20
CA LEU A 27 3.25 20.38 -9.10
C LEU A 27 2.73 21.39 -8.05
N GLY A 28 3.61 22.19 -7.44
CA GLY A 28 3.23 23.32 -6.59
C GLY A 28 2.56 22.96 -5.27
N LEU A 29 2.81 21.75 -4.73
CA LEU A 29 2.18 21.27 -3.50
C LEU A 29 2.96 21.61 -2.21
N LYS A 30 3.97 22.46 -2.28
CA LYS A 30 4.87 22.81 -1.17
C LYS A 30 4.15 23.18 0.15
N GLU A 31 3.06 23.93 0.07
CA GLU A 31 2.29 24.36 1.26
C GLU A 31 1.19 23.37 1.68
N ARG A 32 1.01 22.28 0.93
CA ARG A 32 -0.08 21.32 1.09
C ARG A 32 0.41 19.92 1.47
N LEU A 33 1.47 19.43 0.86
CA LEU A 33 2.01 18.09 1.08
C LEU A 33 3.22 18.17 2.01
N MET A 34 3.05 17.70 3.25
CA MET A 34 4.09 17.77 4.29
C MET A 34 5.00 16.54 4.29
N LYS A 35 4.46 15.38 3.93
CA LYS A 35 5.17 14.10 3.95
C LYS A 35 4.59 13.12 2.93
N LEU A 36 5.45 12.31 2.33
CA LEU A 36 5.08 11.18 1.48
C LEU A 36 5.94 9.98 1.86
N GLU A 37 5.29 8.89 2.25
CA GLU A 37 5.93 7.61 2.55
C GLU A 37 5.31 6.51 1.69
N ARG A 38 6.11 5.49 1.39
CA ARG A 38 5.69 4.33 0.62
C ARG A 38 6.14 3.04 1.31
N GLU A 39 5.24 2.07 1.33
CA GLU A 39 5.47 0.71 1.82
C GLU A 39 4.99 -0.30 0.78
N GLU A 40 5.66 -1.44 0.64
CA GLU A 40 5.15 -2.54 -0.20
C GLU A 40 4.18 -3.39 0.62
N VAL A 41 3.05 -3.75 0.03
CA VAL A 41 2.01 -4.57 0.67
C VAL A 41 1.78 -5.84 -0.14
N TRP A 42 1.84 -6.97 0.56
CA TRP A 42 1.37 -8.25 0.07
C TRP A 42 0.09 -8.64 0.81
N LYS A 43 -0.94 -9.03 0.06
CA LYS A 43 -2.16 -9.62 0.60
C LYS A 43 -2.28 -11.04 0.11
N ILE A 44 -2.47 -11.98 1.04
CA ILE A 44 -2.55 -13.40 0.75
C ILE A 44 -3.85 -13.91 1.36
N LEU A 45 -4.79 -14.29 0.51
CA LEU A 45 -6.04 -14.91 0.94
C LEU A 45 -5.81 -16.41 1.12
N VAL A 46 -6.01 -16.88 2.34
CA VAL A 46 -5.83 -18.28 2.72
C VAL A 46 -7.12 -18.88 3.26
N ASN A 47 -7.36 -20.14 2.90
CA ASN A 47 -8.48 -20.93 3.39
C ASN A 47 -8.07 -21.71 4.64
N CYS A 48 -8.06 -21.03 5.77
CA CYS A 48 -7.74 -21.58 7.08
C CYS A 48 -8.42 -20.76 8.19
N ASP A 49 -8.36 -21.28 9.42
CA ASP A 49 -8.74 -20.52 10.59
C ASP A 49 -7.68 -19.46 10.98
N LYS A 50 -7.95 -18.74 12.08
CA LYS A 50 -7.10 -17.63 12.55
C LYS A 50 -5.76 -18.07 13.12
N GLU A 51 -5.70 -19.19 13.84
CA GLU A 51 -4.45 -19.64 14.47
C GLU A 51 -3.52 -20.27 13.44
N GLU A 52 -4.09 -21.03 12.49
CA GLU A 52 -3.36 -21.51 11.33
C GLU A 52 -2.90 -20.33 10.45
N GLY A 53 -3.73 -19.32 10.26
CA GLY A 53 -3.38 -18.10 9.52
C GLY A 53 -2.17 -17.37 10.12
N LYS A 54 -2.08 -17.26 11.45
CA LYS A 54 -0.91 -16.68 12.13
C LYS A 54 0.34 -17.51 11.90
N THR A 55 0.22 -18.84 12.00
CA THR A 55 1.33 -19.76 11.75
C THR A 55 1.87 -19.60 10.34
N LEU A 56 0.98 -19.59 9.33
CA LEU A 56 1.36 -19.34 7.94
C LEU A 56 2.02 -17.97 7.76
N ALA A 57 1.53 -16.93 8.42
CA ALA A 57 2.09 -15.60 8.31
C ALA A 57 3.52 -15.51 8.87
N GLU A 58 3.80 -16.22 9.96
CA GLU A 58 5.17 -16.38 10.48
C GLU A 58 6.05 -17.12 9.47
N GLU A 59 5.58 -18.22 8.90
CA GLU A 59 6.33 -18.96 7.88
C GLU A 59 6.62 -18.10 6.64
N PHE A 60 5.64 -17.33 6.17
CA PHE A 60 5.79 -16.46 5.00
C PHE A 60 6.82 -15.36 5.22
N THR A 61 6.94 -14.85 6.45
CA THR A 61 7.89 -13.77 6.74
C THR A 61 9.29 -14.26 7.12
N THR A 62 9.41 -15.49 7.64
CA THR A 62 10.70 -16.03 8.12
C THR A 62 11.35 -17.00 7.15
N LYS A 63 10.56 -17.85 6.47
CA LYS A 63 11.04 -18.91 5.60
C LYS A 63 10.91 -18.54 4.12
N VAL A 64 9.80 -17.92 3.73
CA VAL A 64 9.52 -17.57 2.32
C VAL A 64 10.11 -16.20 1.96
N LYS A 65 11.35 -16.20 1.46
CA LYS A 65 12.13 -14.97 1.16
C LYS A 65 11.54 -14.05 0.08
N ILE A 66 10.44 -14.41 -0.56
CA ILE A 66 9.82 -13.59 -1.61
C ILE A 66 9.09 -12.36 -1.06
N PHE A 67 8.58 -12.43 0.17
CA PHE A 67 7.79 -11.35 0.78
C PHE A 67 8.66 -10.40 1.62
N VAL A 68 9.61 -10.97 2.37
CA VAL A 68 10.44 -10.23 3.31
C VAL A 68 11.91 -10.57 3.06
N ASN A 69 12.72 -9.54 2.96
CA ASN A 69 14.16 -9.65 3.09
C ASN A 69 14.57 -9.02 4.43
N PRO A 70 14.90 -9.83 5.47
CA PRO A 70 15.20 -9.32 6.81
C PRO A 70 16.39 -8.34 6.85
N ASN A 71 17.32 -8.44 5.91
CA ASN A 71 18.47 -7.54 5.84
C ASN A 71 18.09 -6.17 5.25
N LYS A 72 17.04 -6.10 4.44
CA LYS A 72 16.63 -4.89 3.71
C LYS A 72 15.38 -4.23 4.30
N HIS A 73 14.49 -5.00 4.91
CA HIS A 73 13.14 -4.55 5.26
C HIS A 73 12.91 -4.49 6.77
N TYR A 74 12.16 -3.49 7.22
CA TYR A 74 11.25 -3.61 8.36
C TYR A 74 9.92 -4.16 7.86
N TRP A 75 9.19 -4.92 8.66
CA TRP A 75 7.89 -5.46 8.27
C TRP A 75 6.89 -5.53 9.40
N LYS A 76 5.61 -5.53 9.02
CA LYS A 76 4.45 -5.76 9.89
C LYS A 76 3.58 -6.84 9.26
N VAL A 77 3.01 -7.70 10.09
CA VAL A 77 2.05 -8.71 9.68
C VAL A 77 0.71 -8.44 10.34
N GLU A 78 -0.36 -8.49 9.57
CA GLU A 78 -1.74 -8.39 10.05
C GLU A 78 -2.52 -9.60 9.55
N CYS A 79 -3.18 -10.33 10.46
CA CYS A 79 -4.06 -11.44 10.12
C CYS A 79 -5.49 -11.06 10.51
N LYS A 80 -6.39 -10.97 9.52
CA LYS A 80 -7.78 -10.57 9.74
C LYS A 80 -8.73 -11.31 8.82
N GLU A 81 -10.01 -11.28 9.16
CA GLU A 81 -11.05 -11.69 8.22
C GLU A 81 -10.96 -10.84 6.94
N GLU A 82 -11.34 -11.46 5.82
CA GLU A 82 -11.36 -10.79 4.53
C GLU A 82 -12.32 -9.60 4.62
N SER A 83 -11.82 -8.41 4.31
CA SER A 83 -12.61 -7.18 4.38
C SER A 83 -12.54 -6.47 3.03
N LYS A 84 -13.64 -5.83 2.62
CA LYS A 84 -13.60 -4.94 1.45
C LYS A 84 -12.65 -3.78 1.70
N GLU A 85 -11.96 -3.36 0.64
CA GLU A 85 -11.13 -2.16 0.64
C GLU A 85 -12.03 -0.92 0.53
N GLY A 86 -11.66 0.16 1.23
CA GLY A 86 -12.46 1.39 1.29
C GLY A 86 -12.53 1.93 2.73
N GLY A 87 -12.31 3.23 2.86
CA GLY A 87 -11.95 3.84 4.14
C GLY A 87 -13.05 4.58 4.89
N GLU A 88 -12.89 4.59 6.21
CA GLU A 88 -13.45 5.61 7.07
C GLU A 88 -12.79 6.96 6.78
N PHE A 89 -13.59 7.96 6.42
CA PHE A 89 -13.13 9.33 6.22
C PHE A 89 -13.69 10.21 7.33
N LYS A 90 -12.78 10.81 8.10
CA LYS A 90 -13.15 11.60 9.28
C LYS A 90 -12.16 12.73 9.52
N GLY A 91 -12.62 13.72 10.27
CA GLY A 91 -11.85 14.90 10.66
C GLY A 91 -12.54 16.18 10.21
N LYS A 92 -12.55 17.18 11.09
CA LYS A 92 -13.15 18.50 10.86
C LYS A 92 -12.15 19.60 11.16
N GLY A 93 -12.32 20.71 10.46
CA GLY A 93 -11.56 21.93 10.66
C GLY A 93 -10.14 21.85 10.13
N ASN A 94 -9.53 23.03 9.98
CA ASN A 94 -8.19 23.18 9.42
C ASN A 94 -7.14 22.40 10.23
N GLY A 95 -6.19 21.80 9.52
CA GLY A 95 -5.08 21.05 10.13
C GLY A 95 -4.40 20.10 9.16
N GLU A 96 -3.63 19.18 9.72
CA GLU A 96 -2.94 18.13 8.97
C GLU A 96 -3.76 16.85 8.99
N TYR A 97 -3.78 16.15 7.87
CA TYR A 97 -4.52 14.92 7.66
C TYR A 97 -3.56 13.84 7.18
N ILE A 98 -3.67 12.64 7.76
CA ILE A 98 -3.08 11.43 7.19
C ILE A 98 -4.06 10.86 6.17
N VAL A 99 -3.56 10.63 4.96
CA VAL A 99 -4.27 9.92 3.91
C VAL A 99 -3.50 8.66 3.53
N GLU A 100 -4.17 7.52 3.58
CA GLU A 100 -3.60 6.24 3.16
C GLU A 100 -4.21 5.82 1.82
N VAL A 101 -3.34 5.59 0.83
CA VAL A 101 -3.72 5.18 -0.53
C VAL A 101 -3.04 3.87 -0.87
N LEU A 102 -3.84 2.86 -1.15
CA LEU A 102 -3.36 1.58 -1.64
C LEU A 102 -3.40 1.58 -3.16
N THR A 103 -2.32 1.15 -3.79
CA THR A 103 -2.20 1.07 -5.25
C THR A 103 -1.88 -0.35 -5.66
N TRP A 104 -2.41 -0.76 -6.80
CA TRP A 104 -2.27 -2.11 -7.34
C TRP A 104 -1.95 -2.03 -8.83
N TRP A 105 -1.12 -2.94 -9.31
CA TRP A 105 -1.04 -3.22 -10.75
C TRP A 105 -2.23 -4.06 -11.18
N LYS A 106 -2.79 -3.78 -12.35
CA LYS A 106 -3.85 -4.60 -12.94
C LYS A 106 -3.33 -5.98 -13.35
N GLU A 107 -2.06 -6.04 -13.74
CA GLU A 107 -1.32 -7.26 -14.07
C GLU A 107 0.07 -7.18 -13.39
N ASP A 108 0.41 -8.17 -12.56
CA ASP A 108 1.70 -8.21 -11.86
C ASP A 108 2.33 -9.62 -11.92
N ALA A 109 3.32 -9.80 -12.79
CA ALA A 109 4.03 -11.07 -12.94
C ALA A 109 4.70 -11.55 -11.63
N ARG A 110 4.99 -10.66 -10.67
CA ARG A 110 5.52 -11.07 -9.35
C ARG A 110 4.46 -11.73 -8.51
N VAL A 111 3.20 -11.33 -8.65
CA VAL A 111 2.07 -11.99 -7.99
C VAL A 111 1.92 -13.41 -8.52
N ASP A 112 1.99 -13.61 -9.83
CA ASP A 112 1.93 -14.94 -10.44
C ASP A 112 3.06 -15.85 -9.95
N SER A 113 4.28 -15.31 -9.90
CA SER A 113 5.44 -16.03 -9.37
C SER A 113 5.28 -16.38 -7.89
N ALA A 114 4.74 -15.47 -7.08
CA ALA A 114 4.51 -15.70 -5.65
C ALA A 114 3.43 -16.76 -5.41
N LEU A 115 2.33 -16.68 -6.15
CA LEU A 115 1.25 -17.68 -6.09
C LEU A 115 1.77 -19.06 -6.47
N LYS A 116 2.52 -19.18 -7.59
CA LYS A 116 3.15 -20.43 -8.00
C LYS A 116 4.10 -20.98 -6.94
N THR A 117 4.95 -20.11 -6.37
CA THR A 117 5.92 -20.50 -5.34
C THR A 117 5.20 -21.06 -4.10
N LEU A 118 4.17 -20.39 -3.61
CA LEU A 118 3.43 -20.86 -2.44
C LEU A 118 2.68 -22.17 -2.72
N ARG A 119 1.97 -22.26 -3.86
CA ARG A 119 1.16 -23.44 -4.18
C ARG A 119 2.01 -24.67 -4.47
N VAL A 120 3.06 -24.51 -5.26
CA VAL A 120 3.86 -25.62 -5.80
C VAL A 120 5.09 -25.88 -4.94
N THR A 121 5.98 -24.88 -4.80
CA THR A 121 7.27 -25.07 -4.12
C THR A 121 7.10 -25.32 -2.63
N TRP A 122 6.19 -24.60 -1.99
CA TRP A 122 5.87 -24.76 -0.56
C TRP A 122 4.69 -25.70 -0.29
N ASN A 123 4.14 -26.32 -1.34
CA ASN A 123 3.09 -27.35 -1.26
C ASN A 123 1.83 -26.93 -0.47
N TYR A 124 1.48 -25.64 -0.46
CA TYR A 124 0.22 -25.19 0.16
C TYR A 124 -1.00 -25.41 -0.73
N GLY A 125 -0.81 -25.66 -2.03
CA GLY A 125 -1.89 -25.96 -2.98
C GLY A 125 -3.07 -24.99 -2.91
N ASP A 126 -4.29 -25.52 -2.92
CA ASP A 126 -5.53 -24.74 -2.91
C ASP A 126 -5.83 -24.02 -1.59
N LYS A 127 -4.98 -24.18 -0.57
CA LYS A 127 -5.04 -23.38 0.66
C LYS A 127 -4.78 -21.90 0.35
N ILE A 128 -3.92 -21.61 -0.62
CA ILE A 128 -3.66 -20.24 -1.09
C ILE A 128 -4.69 -19.90 -2.16
N LYS A 129 -5.67 -19.07 -1.83
CA LYS A 129 -6.74 -18.68 -2.75
C LYS A 129 -6.30 -17.58 -3.70
N GLU A 130 -5.66 -16.55 -3.15
CA GLU A 130 -5.26 -15.37 -3.91
C GLU A 130 -3.99 -14.76 -3.31
N VAL A 131 -3.18 -14.13 -4.16
CA VAL A 131 -2.08 -13.26 -3.76
C VAL A 131 -2.28 -11.94 -4.50
N ARG A 132 -2.05 -10.81 -3.82
CA ARG A 132 -1.96 -9.48 -4.43
C ARG A 132 -0.73 -8.76 -3.91
N ARG A 133 -0.14 -7.92 -4.76
CA ARG A 133 0.99 -7.05 -4.41
C ARG A 133 0.73 -5.62 -4.84
N GLY A 134 0.96 -4.68 -3.93
CA GLY A 134 0.66 -3.28 -4.11
C GLY A 134 1.57 -2.39 -3.29
N GLU A 135 1.30 -1.09 -3.34
CA GLU A 135 2.05 -0.10 -2.60
C GLU A 135 1.09 0.74 -1.75
N LEU A 136 1.39 0.84 -0.47
CA LEU A 136 0.70 1.73 0.47
C LEU A 136 1.45 3.05 0.52
N TRP A 137 0.80 4.09 0.03
CA TRP A 137 1.26 5.46 0.10
C TRP A 137 0.60 6.14 1.30
N ARG A 138 1.41 6.73 2.18
CA ARG A 138 0.93 7.54 3.30
C ARG A 138 1.31 9.00 3.05
N LEU A 139 0.30 9.84 2.93
CA LEU A 139 0.44 11.28 2.68
C LEU A 139 0.07 12.04 3.96
N THR A 140 0.86 13.07 4.30
CA THR A 140 0.46 14.07 5.30
C THR A 140 0.10 15.35 4.57
N ILE A 141 -1.17 15.75 4.64
CA ILE A 141 -1.74 16.84 3.83
C ILE A 141 -2.33 17.92 4.75
N LYS A 142 -2.00 19.19 4.50
CA LYS A 142 -2.70 20.34 5.08
C LYS A 142 -4.00 20.61 4.33
N ALA A 143 -5.12 20.56 5.06
CA ALA A 143 -6.46 20.76 4.51
C ALA A 143 -7.43 21.34 5.55
N SER A 144 -8.53 21.92 5.08
CA SER A 144 -9.61 22.47 5.90
C SER A 144 -10.57 21.41 6.46
N ASN A 145 -10.64 20.24 5.82
CA ASN A 145 -11.48 19.10 6.18
C ASN A 145 -11.01 17.83 5.43
N TRP A 146 -11.64 16.69 5.72
CA TRP A 146 -11.31 15.41 5.07
C TRP A 146 -11.67 15.42 3.59
N GLU A 147 -12.72 16.14 3.16
CA GLU A 147 -13.12 16.24 1.75
C GLU A 147 -12.07 16.95 0.90
N GLU A 148 -11.47 18.02 1.41
CA GLU A 148 -10.38 18.72 0.75
C GLU A 148 -9.12 17.85 0.73
N ALA A 149 -8.78 17.17 1.84
CA ALA A 149 -7.66 16.23 1.86
C ALA A 149 -7.83 15.13 0.80
N LYS A 150 -9.06 14.61 0.62
CA LYS A 150 -9.40 13.65 -0.43
C LYS A 150 -9.17 14.24 -1.82
N LYS A 151 -9.68 15.45 -2.08
CA LYS A 151 -9.54 16.12 -3.37
C LYS A 151 -8.07 16.38 -3.74
N ILE A 152 -7.26 16.83 -2.77
CA ILE A 152 -5.81 17.01 -2.96
C ILE A 152 -5.16 15.66 -3.29
N THR A 153 -5.48 14.62 -2.52
CA THR A 153 -4.95 13.26 -2.74
C THR A 153 -5.29 12.74 -4.14
N GLU A 154 -6.52 12.89 -4.60
CA GLU A 154 -6.93 12.47 -5.95
C GLU A 154 -6.19 13.23 -7.05
N GLY A 155 -5.83 14.49 -6.81
CA GLY A 155 -4.98 15.28 -7.70
C GLY A 155 -3.51 14.83 -7.73
N ILE A 156 -3.02 14.24 -6.64
CA ILE A 156 -1.66 13.67 -6.52
C ILE A 156 -1.59 12.27 -7.15
N VAL A 157 -2.59 11.43 -6.89
CA VAL A 157 -2.50 10.00 -7.15
C VAL A 157 -2.65 9.68 -8.63
N VAL A 158 -3.67 10.23 -9.29
CA VAL A 158 -4.03 9.82 -10.66
C VAL A 158 -3.32 10.71 -11.68
N THR A 159 -2.36 10.15 -12.41
CA THR A 159 -1.72 10.84 -13.53
C THR A 159 -2.75 11.10 -14.63
N LYS A 160 -3.05 12.38 -14.89
CA LYS A 160 -3.99 12.84 -15.93
C LYS A 160 -3.29 13.60 -17.05
N SER A 161 -2.21 14.29 -16.73
CA SER A 161 -1.38 15.07 -17.67
C SER A 161 0.03 15.23 -17.10
N ARG A 162 0.95 15.83 -17.86
CA ARG A 162 2.36 16.01 -17.43
C ARG A 162 2.52 16.83 -16.15
N ASP A 163 1.54 17.67 -15.83
CA ASP A 163 1.47 18.58 -14.69
C ASP A 163 0.42 18.15 -13.63
N LYS A 164 -0.22 16.98 -13.78
CA LYS A 164 -1.29 16.52 -12.88
C LYS A 164 -1.19 15.04 -12.59
N GLY A 165 -0.99 14.76 -11.30
CA GLY A 165 -0.86 13.42 -10.76
C GLY A 165 0.46 12.75 -11.13
N LEU A 166 0.93 11.87 -10.25
CA LEU A 166 2.27 11.30 -10.37
C LEU A 166 2.34 9.84 -9.92
N ILE A 167 1.50 9.41 -8.97
CA ILE A 167 1.72 8.16 -8.25
C ILE A 167 1.35 6.93 -9.09
N ILE A 168 0.24 6.97 -9.80
CA ILE A 168 -0.21 5.84 -10.63
C ILE A 168 -0.40 6.23 -12.09
N ASN A 169 -0.16 5.26 -12.97
CA ASN A 169 -0.69 5.27 -14.32
C ASN A 169 -2.08 4.62 -14.35
N PRO A 170 -3.18 5.36 -14.62
CA PRO A 170 -4.54 4.82 -14.55
C PRO A 170 -4.83 3.71 -15.57
N HIS A 171 -4.02 3.59 -16.63
CA HIS A 171 -4.20 2.53 -17.62
C HIS A 171 -3.70 1.17 -17.11
N SER A 172 -2.61 1.13 -16.35
CA SER A 172 -1.99 -0.12 -15.87
C SER A 172 -2.16 -0.37 -14.38
N GLN A 173 -2.57 0.63 -13.61
CA GLN A 173 -2.71 0.58 -12.16
C GLN A 173 -4.09 1.06 -11.72
N SER A 174 -4.49 0.58 -10.54
CA SER A 174 -5.69 0.98 -9.82
C SER A 174 -5.30 1.48 -8.43
N TYR A 175 -6.17 2.25 -7.79
CA TYR A 175 -5.95 2.71 -6.42
C TYR A 175 -7.23 2.66 -5.58
N THR A 176 -7.07 2.70 -4.27
CA THR A 176 -8.15 2.85 -3.30
C THR A 176 -7.66 3.70 -2.13
N ILE A 177 -8.43 4.74 -1.77
CA ILE A 177 -8.18 5.51 -0.56
C ILE A 177 -8.71 4.71 0.63
N LEU A 178 -7.81 4.25 1.48
CA LEU A 178 -8.12 3.38 2.63
C LEU A 178 -8.51 4.16 3.87
N LYS A 179 -8.03 5.39 4.03
CA LYS A 179 -8.23 6.15 5.26
C LYS A 179 -7.98 7.63 5.02
N ILE A 180 -8.79 8.47 5.65
CA ILE A 180 -8.50 9.89 5.84
C ILE A 180 -8.82 10.22 7.29
N GLU A 181 -7.82 10.68 8.04
CA GLU A 181 -8.00 11.12 9.41
C GLU A 181 -7.21 12.39 9.68
N LYS A 182 -7.75 13.25 10.55
CA LYS A 182 -7.03 14.40 11.07
C LYS A 182 -5.98 13.94 12.09
N LEU A 183 -4.78 14.50 12.01
CA LEU A 183 -3.72 14.37 13.01
C LEU A 183 -4.06 15.09 14.32
#